data_AF-A0A5N1J3K3-F1
#
_entry.id   AF-A0A5N1J3K3-F1
#
_cell.length_a   1.000
_cell.length_b   1.000
_cell.length_c   1.000
_cell.angle_alpha   90.00
_cell.angle_beta   90.00
_cell.angle_gamma   90.00
#
_symmetry.space_group_name_H-M   'P 1'
#
loop_
_entity.id
_entity.type
_entity.pdbx_description
1 polymer ?
#
loop_
_entity_poly.entity_id
_entity_poly.type
_entity_poly.pdbx_seq_one_letter_code
_entity_poly.pdbx_strand_id
1 'polypeptide(L)'
;MYKNFENNIKSLISTAYPDVGTKEFYRWESINSFFDGKNIKLKEMDGYLECDQLRIINNVFKHAANGYPAEFDRINEFKNRGDFHQATFDFYERVKPRIIVFIRNLVEEIINDLYVFSEARLSSIVDSYLERMDEGTAEKLSQNLSYKIRHRRTQSPNN
;
A
#
# COMPACT_ATOMS: atom_id res chain seq x y z
N MET A 1 -3.65 -17.48 -6.40
CA MET A 1 -4.33 -16.22 -6.04
C MET A 1 -3.41 -15.28 -5.25
N TYR A 2 -2.93 -15.67 -4.06
CA TYR A 2 -2.07 -14.81 -3.23
C TYR A 2 -0.79 -14.32 -3.91
N LYS A 3 -0.07 -15.19 -4.62
CA LYS A 3 1.16 -14.78 -5.34
C LYS A 3 0.91 -13.64 -6.33
N ASN A 4 -0.23 -13.64 -7.01
CA ASN A 4 -0.60 -12.56 -7.94
C ASN A 4 -0.92 -11.27 -7.17
N PHE A 5 -1.65 -11.37 -6.05
CA PHE A 5 -1.90 -10.24 -5.16
C PHE A 5 -0.59 -9.62 -4.64
N GLU A 6 0.32 -10.44 -4.14
CA GLU A 6 1.64 -10.00 -3.65
C GLU A 6 2.46 -9.32 -4.76
N ASN A 7 2.51 -9.92 -5.97
CA ASN A 7 3.18 -9.33 -7.12
C ASN A 7 2.55 -8.01 -7.54
N ASN A 8 1.22 -7.88 -7.49
CA ASN A 8 0.52 -6.65 -7.85
C ASN A 8 0.85 -5.52 -6.87
N ILE A 9 0.89 -5.79 -5.56
CA ILE A 9 1.29 -4.79 -4.56
C ILE A 9 2.75 -4.37 -4.79
N LYS A 10 3.66 -5.32 -5.01
CA LYS A 10 5.07 -5.01 -5.30
C LYS A 10 5.21 -4.17 -6.56
N SER A 11 4.49 -4.51 -7.62
CA SER A 11 4.48 -3.75 -8.86
C SER A 11 3.95 -2.33 -8.62
N LEU A 12 2.85 -2.20 -7.88
CA LEU A 12 2.25 -0.91 -7.56
C LEU A 12 3.24 -0.02 -6.80
N ILE A 13 3.92 -0.57 -5.79
CA ILE A 13 4.93 0.18 -5.03
C ILE A 13 6.11 0.57 -5.92
N SER A 14 6.66 -0.36 -6.71
CA SER A 14 7.78 -0.06 -7.61
C SER A 14 7.44 1.03 -8.65
N THR A 15 6.19 1.04 -9.13
CA THR A 15 5.73 2.05 -10.09
C THR A 15 5.52 3.41 -9.43
N ALA A 16 4.88 3.43 -8.25
CA ALA A 16 4.56 4.66 -7.52
C ALA A 16 5.78 5.30 -6.84
N TYR A 17 6.74 4.47 -6.40
CA TYR A 17 7.88 4.86 -5.59
C TYR A 17 9.18 4.22 -6.14
N PRO A 18 9.71 4.71 -7.27
CA PRO A 18 10.79 4.06 -8.02
C PRO A 18 12.12 3.96 -7.25
N ASP A 19 12.34 4.84 -6.28
CA ASP A 19 13.57 4.86 -5.47
C ASP A 19 13.53 3.90 -4.26
N VAL A 20 12.43 3.15 -4.09
CA VAL A 20 12.24 2.26 -2.94
C VAL A 20 12.75 0.84 -3.25
N GLY A 21 13.65 0.35 -2.41
CA GLY A 21 14.12 -1.04 -2.49
C GLY A 21 13.02 -2.04 -2.07
N THR A 22 12.48 -2.80 -3.03
CA THR A 22 11.37 -3.75 -2.78
C THR A 22 11.82 -5.15 -2.34
N LYS A 23 13.12 -5.37 -2.13
CA LYS A 23 13.69 -6.68 -1.78
C LYS A 23 13.07 -7.28 -0.52
N GLU A 24 12.72 -6.46 0.46
CA GLU A 24 12.15 -6.93 1.74
C GLU A 24 10.63 -7.12 1.71
N PHE A 25 9.95 -6.74 0.63
CA PHE A 25 8.49 -6.79 0.53
C PHE A 25 7.92 -8.20 0.29
N TYR A 26 8.74 -9.25 0.41
CA TYR A 26 8.20 -10.60 0.64
C TYR A 26 7.64 -10.75 2.07
N ARG A 27 8.04 -9.86 3.00
CA ARG A 27 7.49 -9.78 4.36
C ARG A 27 6.32 -8.79 4.37
N TRP A 28 5.15 -9.26 4.80
CA TRP A 28 3.94 -8.44 4.85
C TRP A 28 4.08 -7.27 5.83
N GLU A 29 4.81 -7.48 6.92
CA GLU A 29 5.13 -6.46 7.92
C GLU A 29 5.96 -5.33 7.30
N SER A 30 6.90 -5.66 6.41
CA SER A 30 7.67 -4.64 5.68
C SER A 30 6.81 -3.80 4.74
N ILE A 31 5.77 -4.41 4.13
CA ILE A 31 4.78 -3.67 3.33
C ILE A 31 3.96 -2.74 4.24
N ASN A 32 3.45 -3.23 5.38
CA ASN A 32 2.69 -2.40 6.32
C ASN A 32 3.52 -1.21 6.81
N SER A 33 4.76 -1.44 7.26
CA SER A 33 5.64 -0.38 7.74
C SER A 33 5.98 0.65 6.65
N PHE A 34 6.14 0.20 5.40
CA PHE A 34 6.37 1.10 4.28
C PHE A 34 5.20 2.08 4.10
N PHE A 35 3.97 1.57 4.07
CA PHE A 35 2.78 2.41 3.91
C PHE A 35 2.48 3.25 5.15
N ASP A 36 2.77 2.76 6.35
CA ASP A 36 2.69 3.56 7.57
C ASP A 36 3.60 4.80 7.51
N GLY A 37 4.81 4.67 6.94
CA GLY A 37 5.71 5.79 6.70
C GLY A 37 5.22 6.78 5.63
N LYS A 38 4.21 6.41 4.83
CA LYS A 38 3.49 7.27 3.89
C LYS A 38 2.16 7.78 4.45
N ASN A 39 1.90 7.52 5.73
CA ASN A 39 0.63 7.80 6.38
C ASN A 39 -0.58 7.09 5.72
N ILE A 40 -0.34 5.96 5.05
CA ILE A 40 -1.37 5.12 4.43
C ILE A 40 -1.64 3.93 5.36
N LYS A 41 -2.81 3.92 6.00
CA LYS A 41 -3.17 2.93 7.03
C LYS A 41 -3.83 1.69 6.43
N LEU A 42 -3.01 0.75 5.95
CA LEU A 42 -3.52 -0.49 5.32
C LEU A 42 -4.53 -1.25 6.18
N LYS A 43 -4.27 -1.34 7.50
CA LYS A 43 -5.11 -2.08 8.46
C LYS A 43 -6.53 -1.53 8.58
N GLU A 44 -6.74 -0.28 8.20
CA GLU A 44 -8.01 0.42 8.27
C GLU A 44 -8.77 0.36 6.93
N MET A 45 -8.14 -0.19 5.87
CA MET A 45 -8.77 -0.29 4.56
C MET A 45 -9.77 -1.44 4.48
N ASP A 46 -10.88 -1.19 3.81
CA ASP A 46 -11.83 -2.23 3.43
C ASP A 46 -11.13 -3.35 2.64
N GLY A 47 -11.39 -4.59 3.05
CA GLY A 47 -10.79 -5.77 2.45
C GLY A 47 -9.42 -6.17 3.01
N TYR A 48 -8.82 -5.39 3.92
CA TYR A 48 -7.54 -5.72 4.54
C TYR A 48 -7.58 -7.08 5.26
N LEU A 49 -8.64 -7.34 6.01
CA LEU A 49 -8.80 -8.60 6.75
C LEU A 49 -8.77 -9.79 5.79
N GLU A 50 -9.46 -9.72 4.66
CA GLU A 50 -9.50 -10.77 3.65
C GLU A 50 -8.15 -10.97 2.96
N CYS A 51 -7.42 -9.88 2.71
CA CYS A 51 -6.04 -9.95 2.22
C CYS A 51 -5.13 -10.69 3.22
N ASP A 52 -5.26 -10.39 4.50
CA ASP A 52 -4.48 -11.03 5.56
C ASP A 52 -4.87 -12.50 5.75
N GLN A 53 -6.16 -12.82 5.69
CA GLN A 53 -6.64 -14.21 5.68
C GLN A 53 -6.10 -14.98 4.48
N LEU A 54 -6.08 -14.39 3.28
CA LEU A 54 -5.50 -15.03 2.09
C LEU A 54 -4.01 -15.29 2.25
N ARG A 55 -3.26 -14.36 2.87
CA ARG A 55 -1.85 -14.56 3.23
C ARG A 55 -1.66 -15.76 4.14
N ILE A 56 -2.44 -15.83 5.22
CA ILE A 56 -2.38 -16.91 6.20
C ILE A 56 -2.66 -18.25 5.53
N ILE A 57 -3.78 -18.37 4.81
CA ILE A 57 -4.19 -19.58 4.10
C ILE A 57 -3.12 -20.02 3.09
N ASN A 58 -2.58 -19.09 2.30
CA ASN A 58 -1.56 -19.41 1.31
C ASN A 58 -0.24 -19.86 1.96
N ASN A 59 0.14 -19.31 3.11
CA ASN A 59 1.32 -19.76 3.86
C ASN A 59 1.11 -21.17 4.42
N VAL A 60 -0.08 -21.45 4.96
CA VAL A 60 -0.42 -22.80 5.40
C VAL A 60 -0.35 -23.78 4.23
N PHE A 61 -0.95 -23.48 3.08
CA PHE A 61 -0.89 -24.36 1.91
C PHE A 61 0.53 -24.67 1.43
N LYS A 62 1.49 -23.75 1.65
CA LYS A 62 2.90 -23.96 1.29
C LYS A 62 3.66 -24.84 2.28
N HIS A 63 3.27 -24.85 3.55
CA HIS A 63 4.07 -25.45 4.65
C HIS A 63 3.37 -26.60 5.37
N ALA A 64 2.07 -26.78 5.20
CA ALA A 64 1.33 -27.90 5.77
C ALA A 64 1.63 -29.17 4.98
N ALA A 65 2.72 -29.83 5.34
CA ALA A 65 3.00 -31.19 4.89
C ALA A 65 2.03 -32.21 5.52
N ASN A 66 1.41 -31.90 6.66
CA ASN A 66 0.43 -32.74 7.36
C ASN A 66 -0.43 -31.92 8.34
N GLY A 67 -1.69 -31.64 7.99
CA GLY A 67 -2.72 -31.24 8.96
C GLY A 67 -3.35 -29.85 8.77
N TYR A 68 -4.49 -29.66 9.43
CA TYR A 68 -5.23 -28.39 9.55
C TYR A 68 -4.69 -27.59 10.73
N PRO A 69 -3.96 -26.49 10.50
CA PRO A 69 -3.38 -25.72 11.59
C PRO A 69 -4.43 -24.78 12.21
N ALA A 70 -4.21 -24.38 13.46
CA ALA A 70 -5.18 -23.64 14.29
C ALA A 70 -5.62 -22.29 13.68
N GLU A 71 -4.85 -21.75 12.75
CA GLU A 71 -5.15 -20.55 11.97
C GLU A 71 -6.44 -20.71 11.15
N PHE A 72 -6.79 -21.94 10.75
CA PHE A 72 -8.02 -22.23 10.00
C PHE A 72 -9.27 -22.00 10.84
N ASP A 73 -9.22 -22.27 12.16
CA ASP A 73 -10.35 -22.09 13.06
C ASP A 73 -10.76 -20.60 13.21
N ARG A 74 -9.91 -19.67 12.78
CA ARG A 74 -10.20 -18.22 12.75
C ARG A 74 -10.98 -17.79 11.52
N ILE A 75 -11.11 -18.66 10.51
CA ILE A 75 -11.75 -18.35 9.24
C ILE A 75 -13.03 -19.16 9.13
N ASN A 76 -14.15 -18.48 8.93
CA ASN A 76 -15.49 -19.05 9.07
C ASN A 76 -15.71 -20.30 8.22
N GLU A 77 -15.22 -20.31 6.98
CA GLU A 77 -15.36 -21.43 6.05
C GLU A 77 -14.69 -22.70 6.55
N PHE A 78 -13.63 -22.58 7.35
CA PHE A 78 -12.83 -23.71 7.81
C PHE A 78 -13.15 -24.17 9.23
N LYS A 79 -13.99 -23.43 9.98
CA LYS A 79 -14.36 -23.75 11.38
C LYS A 79 -14.96 -25.14 11.57
N ASN A 80 -15.74 -25.62 10.60
CA ASN A 80 -16.57 -26.82 10.77
C ASN A 80 -15.99 -28.10 10.15
N ARG A 81 -14.68 -28.14 9.81
CA ARG A 81 -13.93 -29.34 9.36
C ARG A 81 -14.67 -30.23 8.33
N GLY A 82 -15.57 -29.63 7.55
CA GLY A 82 -16.37 -30.31 6.54
C GLY A 82 -15.54 -30.60 5.30
N ASP A 83 -16.19 -30.63 4.14
CA ASP A 83 -15.48 -30.76 2.87
C ASP A 83 -14.50 -29.60 2.68
N PHE A 84 -13.20 -29.93 2.71
CA PHE A 84 -12.11 -28.98 2.55
C PHE A 84 -12.17 -28.22 1.23
N HIS A 85 -12.55 -28.92 0.17
CA HIS A 85 -12.58 -28.37 -1.17
C HIS A 85 -13.69 -27.33 -1.26
N GLN A 86 -14.86 -27.64 -0.73
CA GLN A 86 -15.97 -26.71 -0.66
C GLN A 86 -15.64 -25.50 0.22
N ALA A 87 -15.09 -25.71 1.42
CA ALA A 87 -14.66 -24.62 2.30
C ALA A 87 -13.63 -23.70 1.63
N THR A 88 -12.68 -24.28 0.88
CA THR A 88 -11.69 -23.52 0.13
C THR A 88 -12.32 -22.71 -1.00
N PHE A 89 -13.27 -23.30 -1.72
CA PHE A 89 -14.03 -22.62 -2.78
C PHE A 89 -14.82 -21.44 -2.22
N ASP A 90 -15.60 -21.67 -1.16
CA ASP A 90 -16.42 -20.64 -0.49
C ASP A 90 -15.55 -19.50 0.04
N PHE A 91 -14.38 -19.84 0.61
CA PHE A 91 -13.41 -18.86 1.08
C PHE A 91 -12.94 -17.95 -0.07
N TYR A 92 -12.57 -18.53 -1.21
CA TYR A 92 -12.10 -17.75 -2.35
C TYR A 92 -13.22 -16.87 -2.94
N GLU A 93 -14.46 -17.37 -3.02
CA GLU A 93 -15.60 -16.59 -3.48
C GLU A 93 -15.89 -15.38 -2.57
N ARG A 94 -15.75 -15.53 -1.24
CA ARG A 94 -15.87 -14.39 -0.31
C ARG A 94 -14.72 -13.39 -0.45
N VAL A 95 -13.48 -13.88 -0.53
CA VAL A 95 -12.27 -13.06 -0.44
C VAL A 95 -12.00 -12.28 -1.73
N LYS A 96 -12.23 -12.89 -2.89
CA LYS A 96 -11.94 -12.29 -4.21
C LYS A 96 -12.50 -10.88 -4.41
N PRO A 97 -13.81 -10.59 -4.18
CA PRO A 97 -14.33 -9.24 -4.35
C PRO A 97 -13.73 -8.26 -3.34
N ARG A 98 -13.40 -8.70 -2.12
CA ARG A 98 -12.81 -7.86 -1.06
C ARG A 98 -11.38 -7.44 -1.38
N ILE A 99 -10.58 -8.34 -1.98
CA ILE A 99 -9.24 -8.00 -2.46
C ILE A 99 -9.29 -6.93 -3.54
N ILE A 100 -10.27 -6.99 -4.45
CA ILE A 100 -10.43 -5.99 -5.50
C ILE A 100 -10.71 -4.62 -4.89
N VAL A 101 -11.60 -4.56 -3.88
CA VAL A 101 -11.89 -3.32 -3.13
C VAL A 101 -10.62 -2.80 -2.45
N PHE A 102 -9.88 -3.67 -1.76
CA PHE A 102 -8.63 -3.29 -1.10
C PHE A 102 -7.62 -2.68 -2.07
N ILE A 103 -7.38 -3.33 -3.22
CA ILE A 103 -6.43 -2.83 -4.22
C ILE A 103 -6.87 -1.48 -4.77
N ARG A 104 -8.17 -1.29 -5.04
CA ARG A 104 -8.68 0.01 -5.52
C ARG A 104 -8.43 1.10 -4.49
N ASN A 105 -8.80 0.87 -3.24
CA ASN A 105 -8.61 1.85 -2.17
C ASN A 105 -7.11 2.16 -1.96
N LEU A 106 -6.25 1.15 -2.05
CA LEU A 106 -4.80 1.34 -1.99
C LEU A 106 -4.27 2.23 -3.13
N VAL A 107 -4.76 2.02 -4.35
CA VAL A 107 -4.38 2.86 -5.50
C VAL A 107 -4.83 4.32 -5.28
N GLU A 108 -6.05 4.53 -4.78
CA GLU A 108 -6.57 5.86 -4.46
C GLU A 108 -5.70 6.57 -3.41
N GLU A 109 -5.35 5.88 -2.32
CA GLU A 109 -4.48 6.44 -1.27
C GLU A 109 -3.07 6.74 -1.79
N ILE A 110 -2.51 5.91 -2.67
CA ILE A 110 -1.21 6.19 -3.30
C ILE A 110 -1.30 7.41 -4.22
N ILE A 111 -2.38 7.56 -5.00
CA ILE A 111 -2.59 8.74 -5.84
C ILE A 111 -2.69 9.99 -4.94
N ASN A 112 -3.42 9.91 -3.83
CA ASN A 112 -3.52 11.00 -2.86
C ASN A 112 -2.15 11.36 -2.28
N ASP A 113 -1.36 10.38 -1.84
CA ASP A 113 -0.01 10.61 -1.34
C ASP A 113 0.90 11.25 -2.40
N LEU A 114 0.84 10.82 -3.66
CA LEU A 114 1.73 11.32 -4.70
C LEU A 114 1.34 12.68 -5.27
N TYR A 115 0.05 12.97 -5.37
CA TYR A 115 -0.44 14.09 -6.20
C TYR A 115 -1.33 15.08 -5.47
N VAL A 116 -1.85 14.76 -4.28
CA VAL A 116 -2.73 15.67 -3.53
C VAL A 116 -1.92 16.43 -2.48
N PHE A 117 -1.71 17.72 -2.74
CA PHE A 117 -1.05 18.67 -1.84
C PHE A 117 -2.07 19.66 -1.28
N SER A 118 -2.76 19.26 -0.21
CA SER A 118 -3.68 20.16 0.51
C SER A 118 -2.93 21.31 1.18
N GLU A 119 -3.63 22.41 1.48
CA GLU A 119 -3.06 23.55 2.21
C GLU A 119 -2.41 23.12 3.54
N ALA A 120 -3.05 22.21 4.27
CA ALA A 120 -2.49 21.65 5.51
C ALA A 120 -1.18 20.89 5.25
N ARG A 121 -1.11 20.09 4.18
CA ARG A 121 0.11 19.37 3.80
C ARG A 121 1.20 20.35 3.37
N LEU A 122 0.86 21.36 2.55
CA LEU A 122 1.78 22.41 2.14
C LEU A 122 2.35 23.17 3.34
N SER A 123 1.50 23.55 4.30
CA SER A 123 1.92 24.18 5.56
C SER A 123 2.91 23.28 6.31
N SER A 124 2.56 22.01 6.53
CA SER A 124 3.45 21.07 7.23
C SER A 124 4.81 20.89 6.55
N ILE A 125 4.85 20.94 5.22
CA ILE A 125 6.09 20.86 4.45
C ILE A 125 6.93 22.10 4.75
N VAL A 126 6.34 23.30 4.65
CA VAL A 126 7.00 24.57 4.94
C VAL A 126 7.53 24.58 6.37
N ASP A 127 6.69 24.24 7.35
CA ASP A 127 7.06 24.19 8.77
C ASP A 127 8.26 23.25 8.99
N SER A 128 8.23 22.05 8.41
CA SER A 128 9.33 21.07 8.51
C SER A 128 10.66 21.56 7.92
N TYR A 129 10.62 22.46 6.94
CA TYR A 129 11.82 23.09 6.39
C TYR A 129 12.29 24.23 7.28
N LEU A 130 11.38 25.10 7.74
CA LEU A 130 11.71 26.24 8.60
C LEU A 130 12.20 25.83 9.99
N GLU A 131 11.88 24.63 10.47
CA GLU A 131 12.47 24.06 11.69
C GLU A 131 14.00 23.85 11.60
N ARG A 132 14.54 23.71 10.39
CA ARG A 132 15.94 23.32 10.15
C ARG A 132 16.72 24.32 9.30
N MET A 133 16.03 25.20 8.58
CA MET A 133 16.62 26.22 7.70
C MET A 133 16.61 27.58 8.39
N ASP A 134 17.70 28.32 8.25
CA ASP A 134 17.69 29.76 8.51
C ASP A 134 16.89 30.51 7.43
N GLU A 135 16.51 31.76 7.74
CA GLU A 135 15.71 32.61 6.86
C GLU A 135 16.32 32.79 5.46
N GLY A 136 17.64 33.00 5.38
CA GLY A 136 18.33 33.20 4.10
C GLY A 136 18.35 31.92 3.24
N THR A 137 18.48 30.75 3.87
CA THR A 137 18.41 29.44 3.20
C THR A 137 16.99 29.15 2.70
N ALA A 138 15.97 29.44 3.52
CA ALA A 138 14.57 29.30 3.15
C ALA A 138 14.18 30.22 1.97
N GLU A 139 14.66 31.47 1.99
CA GLU A 139 14.41 32.43 0.92
C GLU A 139 15.02 31.96 -0.42
N LYS A 140 16.25 31.44 -0.40
CA LYS A 140 16.90 30.84 -1.58
C LYS A 140 16.08 29.67 -2.14
N LEU A 141 15.53 28.81 -1.28
CA LEU A 141 14.68 27.70 -1.71
C LEU A 141 13.41 28.22 -2.41
N SER A 142 12.74 29.23 -1.83
CA SER A 142 11.55 29.87 -2.40
C SER A 142 11.83 30.49 -3.78
N GLN A 143 12.96 31.18 -3.92
CA GLN A 143 13.40 31.75 -5.20
C GLN A 143 13.66 30.66 -6.24
N ASN A 144 14.34 29.57 -5.87
CA ASN A 144 14.62 28.45 -6.78
C ASN A 144 13.34 27.75 -7.26
N LEU A 145 12.36 27.55 -6.36
CA LEU A 145 11.06 27.00 -6.72
C LEU A 145 10.33 27.92 -7.72
N SER A 146 10.26 29.21 -7.42
CA SER A 146 9.65 30.22 -8.29
C SER A 146 10.30 30.26 -9.67
N TYR A 147 11.63 30.18 -9.74
CA TYR A 147 12.37 30.10 -10.99
C TYR A 147 11.98 28.85 -11.80
N LYS A 148 12.00 27.66 -11.19
CA LYS A 148 11.64 26.41 -11.88
C LYS A 148 10.19 26.40 -12.37
N ILE A 149 9.26 26.97 -11.61
CA ILE A 149 7.85 27.09 -12.02
C ILE A 149 7.72 27.93 -13.30
N ARG A 150 8.38 29.10 -13.34
CA ARG A 150 8.35 29.97 -14.52
C ARG A 150 8.92 29.29 -15.77
N HIS A 151 10.02 28.54 -15.62
CA HIS A 151 10.70 27.88 -16.73
C HIS A 151 10.02 26.59 -17.21
N ARG A 152 9.31 25.87 -16.33
CA ARG A 152 8.45 24.76 -16.79
C ARG A 152 7.30 25.24 -17.66
N ARG A 153 6.71 26.39 -17.34
CA ARG A 153 5.59 26.98 -18.11
C ARG A 153 5.99 27.44 -19.51
N THR A 154 7.25 27.83 -19.72
CA THR A 154 7.74 28.25 -21.05
C THR A 154 8.19 27.09 -21.93
N GLN A 155 8.37 25.89 -21.36
CA GLN A 155 8.82 24.68 -22.08
C GLN A 155 7.71 23.65 -22.34
N SER A 156 6.48 23.87 -21.85
CA SER A 156 5.31 23.09 -22.27
C SER A 156 4.58 23.85 -23.39
N PRO A 157 4.75 23.49 -24.67
CA PRO A 157 3.85 23.96 -25.70
C PRO A 157 2.46 23.40 -25.41
N ASN A 158 1.44 24.23 -25.61
CA ASN A 158 0.03 23.86 -25.53
C ASN A 158 -0.23 22.50 -26.20
N ASN A 159 -0.72 21.53 -25.42
CA ASN A 159 -1.50 20.40 -25.92
C ASN A 159 -2.96 20.65 -25.57
#